data_AF-A0A179BIZ7-F1
#
_entry.id   AF-A0A179BIZ7-F1
#
_cell.length_a   1.000
_cell.length_b   1.000
_cell.length_c   1.000
_cell.angle_alpha   90.00
_cell.angle_beta   90.00
_cell.angle_gamma   90.00
#
_symmetry.space_group_name_H-M   'P 1'
#
loop_
_entity.id
_entity.type
_entity.pdbx_description
1 polymer ?
#
loop_
_entity_poly.entity_id
_entity_poly.type
_entity_poly.pdbx_seq_one_letter_code
_entity_poly.pdbx_strand_id
1 'polypeptide(L)'
;MGGFYYINAFGRIEPGDDVKFQKLLTGASPPSVTCIYINSIGGDVESAINIGRAIRAWRLSTEIGTYVLHHEDVSAPIIRRNLLPGNCMSAATLLYLGGRLRHFHDGAQFGVHQFSYKNPSPEHVGQSQILSAKIAGYVADMGVSPDFLEISSSTPSNDLKLIDKDTLSRLGVTTGGITDVRWTVQARSGVLYVRGERDSMFGHHKVMLVYAKGSGFLFHAVIEAQGRQTELTEFPLVELVLDHEATVWDISQRALRVVNGDDVNIIVKLDDTEARMIASSSSFGVRVRASGEAPVFLGISPMDTDGGKEQLETFYSVLGGH
;
A
#
# COMPACT_ATOMS: atom_id res chain seq x y z
N MET A 1 -0.31 19.34 6.78
CA MET A 1 0.49 20.00 5.73
C MET A 1 -0.02 19.55 4.37
N GLY A 2 -0.61 20.45 3.59
CA GLY A 2 -0.92 20.20 2.17
C GLY A 2 0.33 20.44 1.33
N GLY A 3 0.67 19.50 0.44
CA GLY A 3 1.83 19.62 -0.43
C GLY A 3 1.91 18.45 -1.40
N PHE A 4 2.44 18.69 -2.60
CA PHE A 4 2.71 17.64 -3.59
C PHE A 4 4.16 17.16 -3.41
N TYR A 5 4.33 15.93 -2.92
CA TYR A 5 5.64 15.34 -2.64
C TYR A 5 5.96 14.28 -3.68
N TYR A 6 7.11 14.40 -4.32
CA TYR A 6 7.55 13.43 -5.31
C TYR A 6 9.08 13.33 -5.36
N ILE A 7 9.57 12.19 -5.86
CA ILE A 7 10.98 11.97 -6.18
C ILE A 7 11.03 11.44 -7.62
N ASN A 8 11.80 12.08 -8.49
CA ASN A 8 12.10 11.52 -9.81
C ASN A 8 13.31 10.57 -9.70
N ALA A 9 13.13 9.31 -10.09
CA ALA A 9 14.16 8.29 -10.24
C ALA A 9 14.34 7.98 -11.73
N PHE A 10 15.32 8.63 -12.37
CA PHE A 10 15.56 8.52 -13.81
C PHE A 10 16.99 8.09 -14.12
N GLY A 11 17.18 7.49 -15.30
CA GLY A 11 18.48 7.02 -15.76
C GLY A 11 18.76 5.55 -15.41
N ARG A 12 20.00 5.11 -15.62
CA ARG A 12 20.44 3.74 -15.33
C ARG A 12 20.63 3.55 -13.83
N ILE A 13 20.21 2.40 -13.31
CA ILE A 13 20.47 2.01 -11.90
C ILE A 13 21.91 1.51 -11.79
N GLU A 14 22.74 2.17 -10.99
CA GLU A 14 24.14 1.82 -10.78
C GLU A 14 24.35 1.17 -9.41
N PRO A 15 25.38 0.30 -9.27
CA PRO A 15 25.77 -0.21 -7.96
C PRO A 15 26.00 0.92 -6.95
N GLY A 16 25.34 0.83 -5.79
CA GLY A 16 25.43 1.83 -4.72
C GLY A 16 24.38 2.95 -4.78
N ASP A 17 23.52 2.98 -5.80
CA ASP A 17 22.38 3.91 -5.83
C ASP A 17 21.38 3.68 -4.70
N ASP A 18 21.27 2.43 -4.21
CA ASP A 18 20.49 2.10 -3.02
C ASP A 18 20.98 2.82 -1.76
N VAL A 19 22.30 2.96 -1.60
CA VAL A 19 22.90 3.73 -0.49
C VAL A 19 22.60 5.23 -0.64
N LYS A 20 22.69 5.77 -1.86
CA LYS A 20 22.34 7.18 -2.14
C LYS A 20 20.86 7.43 -1.86
N PHE A 21 20.00 6.51 -2.28
CA PHE A 21 18.56 6.60 -2.08
C PHE A 21 18.18 6.54 -0.59
N GLN A 22 18.78 5.63 0.18
CA GLN A 22 18.59 5.57 1.63
C GLN A 22 19.00 6.89 2.31
N LYS A 23 20.16 7.45 1.93
CA LYS A 23 20.61 8.76 2.44
C LYS A 23 19.60 9.87 2.13
N LEU A 24 19.09 9.91 0.90
CA LEU A 24 18.04 10.85 0.49
C LEU A 24 16.80 10.72 1.39
N LEU A 25 16.28 9.50 1.58
CA LEU A 25 15.10 9.28 2.42
C LEU A 25 15.33 9.69 3.87
N THR A 26 16.46 9.30 4.46
CA THR A 26 16.78 9.69 5.85
C THR A 26 16.96 11.20 6.01
N GLY A 27 17.59 11.87 5.04
CA GLY A 27 17.85 13.30 5.10
C GLY A 27 16.61 14.16 4.84
N ALA A 28 15.76 13.75 3.90
CA ALA A 28 14.55 14.48 3.53
C ALA A 28 13.35 14.11 4.41
N SER A 29 13.31 12.89 4.96
CA SER A 29 12.19 12.31 5.71
C SER A 29 10.83 12.56 5.02
N PRO A 30 10.67 12.12 3.76
CA PRO A 30 9.47 12.43 3.00
C PRO A 30 8.23 11.80 3.65
N PRO A 31 7.06 12.46 3.61
CA PRO A 31 5.83 11.87 4.12
C PRO A 31 5.42 10.66 3.27
N SER A 32 4.66 9.73 3.85
CA SER A 32 4.21 8.49 3.20
C SER A 32 3.28 8.67 1.99
N VAL A 33 2.81 9.90 1.73
CA VAL A 33 2.10 10.29 0.52
C VAL A 33 3.02 10.53 -0.69
N THR A 34 4.34 10.47 -0.49
CA THR A 34 5.31 10.73 -1.56
C THR A 34 5.32 9.61 -2.60
N CYS A 35 5.30 10.00 -3.88
CA CYS A 35 5.39 9.07 -5.00
C CYS A 35 6.77 9.14 -5.68
N ILE A 36 7.31 7.97 -6.04
CA ILE A 36 8.55 7.80 -6.80
C ILE A 36 8.21 7.64 -8.28
N TYR A 37 8.64 8.59 -9.10
CA TYR A 37 8.45 8.61 -10.55
C TYR A 37 9.63 7.97 -11.25
N ILE A 38 9.40 6.86 -11.94
CA ILE A 38 10.45 6.01 -12.49
C ILE A 38 10.51 6.18 -14.01
N ASN A 39 11.68 6.56 -14.50
CA ASN A 39 11.99 6.57 -15.92
C ASN A 39 13.40 6.01 -16.16
N SER A 40 13.47 4.68 -16.23
CA SER A 40 14.72 3.92 -16.23
C SER A 40 14.66 2.72 -17.18
N ILE A 41 15.78 2.50 -17.87
CA ILE A 41 16.02 1.31 -18.68
C ILE A 41 16.53 0.10 -17.86
N GLY A 42 16.57 0.22 -16.54
CA GLY A 42 17.13 -0.78 -15.63
C GLY A 42 18.61 -0.55 -15.31
N GLY A 43 19.33 -1.61 -14.97
CA GLY A 43 20.69 -1.52 -14.46
C GLY A 43 21.00 -2.62 -13.47
N ASP A 44 21.58 -2.26 -12.33
CA ASP A 44 21.94 -3.19 -11.27
C ASP A 44 20.69 -3.76 -10.55
N VAL A 45 20.59 -5.09 -10.48
CA VAL A 45 19.45 -5.81 -9.91
C VAL A 45 19.41 -5.71 -8.40
N GLU A 46 20.58 -5.76 -7.74
CA GLU A 46 20.67 -5.75 -6.29
C GLU A 46 20.30 -4.38 -5.73
N SER A 47 20.87 -3.31 -6.29
CA SER A 47 20.49 -1.93 -5.95
C SER A 47 19.00 -1.68 -6.25
N ALA A 48 18.45 -2.20 -7.36
CA ALA A 48 17.02 -2.05 -7.63
C ALA A 48 16.11 -2.71 -6.58
N ILE A 49 16.44 -3.93 -6.15
CA ILE A 49 15.72 -4.63 -5.07
C ILE A 49 15.85 -3.85 -3.75
N ASN A 50 17.06 -3.40 -3.41
CA ASN A 50 17.30 -2.67 -2.16
C ASN A 50 16.55 -1.33 -2.12
N ILE A 51 16.54 -0.59 -3.24
CA ILE A 51 15.72 0.62 -3.39
C ILE A 51 14.25 0.28 -3.23
N GLY A 52 13.76 -0.76 -3.92
CA GLY A 52 12.37 -1.19 -3.82
C GLY A 52 11.95 -1.56 -2.39
N ARG A 53 12.80 -2.26 -1.64
CA ARG A 53 12.58 -2.54 -0.20
C ARG A 53 12.55 -1.26 0.63
N ALA A 54 13.40 -0.28 0.34
CA ALA A 54 13.38 1.01 1.02
C ALA A 54 12.09 1.78 0.72
N ILE A 55 11.64 1.82 -0.54
CA ILE A 55 10.35 2.40 -0.96
C ILE A 55 9.20 1.77 -0.15
N ARG A 56 9.17 0.44 -0.06
CA ARG A 56 8.14 -0.30 0.70
C ARG A 56 8.18 0.06 2.19
N ALA A 57 9.36 0.06 2.80
CA ALA A 57 9.53 0.33 4.22
C ALA A 57 9.07 1.75 4.60
N TRP A 58 9.30 2.72 3.72
CA TRP A 58 8.85 4.10 3.88
C TRP A 58 7.38 4.34 3.43
N ARG A 59 6.66 3.29 3.03
CA ARG A 59 5.27 3.33 2.57
C ARG A 59 5.04 4.24 1.36
N LEU A 60 6.05 4.42 0.52
CA LEU A 60 5.99 5.30 -0.64
C LEU A 60 5.30 4.61 -1.83
N SER A 61 4.69 5.40 -2.72
CA SER A 61 4.10 4.90 -3.96
C SER A 61 5.11 4.93 -5.11
N THR A 62 4.84 4.18 -6.18
CA THR A 62 5.61 4.25 -7.44
C THR A 62 4.70 4.53 -8.61
N GLU A 63 5.22 5.28 -9.58
CA GLU A 63 4.55 5.60 -10.83
C GLU A 63 5.58 5.64 -11.95
N ILE A 64 5.21 5.21 -13.16
CA ILE A 64 6.11 5.26 -14.32
C ILE A 64 5.95 6.61 -14.99
N GLY A 65 7.04 7.37 -15.07
CA GLY A 65 7.04 8.70 -15.65
C GLY A 65 8.12 9.60 -15.08
N THR A 66 8.02 10.88 -15.40
CA THR A 66 8.88 11.93 -14.84
C THR A 66 8.06 13.20 -14.66
N TYR A 67 8.07 13.76 -13.45
CA TYR A 67 7.45 15.05 -13.21
C TYR A 67 8.41 16.18 -13.57
N VAL A 68 7.96 17.08 -14.44
CA VAL A 68 8.68 18.31 -14.81
C VAL A 68 7.86 19.54 -14.46
N LEU A 69 8.58 20.63 -14.12
CA LEU A 69 7.97 21.94 -13.92
C LEU A 69 7.76 22.61 -15.28
N HIS A 70 6.53 23.06 -15.54
CA HIS A 70 6.16 23.73 -16.77
C HIS A 70 6.36 25.25 -16.63
N HIS A 71 7.54 25.72 -17.04
CA HIS A 71 7.96 27.11 -16.86
C HIS A 71 7.45 28.10 -17.93
N GLU A 72 6.50 27.71 -18.79
CA GLU A 72 6.08 28.53 -19.93
C GLU A 72 5.33 29.81 -19.56
N ASP A 73 4.73 29.89 -18.36
CA ASP A 73 4.08 31.10 -17.87
C ASP A 73 4.67 31.53 -16.53
N VAL A 74 5.73 32.34 -16.61
CA VAL A 74 6.42 32.91 -15.44
C VAL A 74 5.54 33.93 -14.70
N SER A 75 4.40 34.32 -15.28
CA SER A 75 3.43 35.23 -14.63
C SER A 75 2.34 34.48 -13.86
N ALA A 76 2.21 33.16 -14.06
CA ALA A 76 1.25 32.35 -13.34
C ALA A 76 1.64 32.21 -11.86
N PRO A 77 0.69 32.38 -10.92
CA PRO A 77 0.96 32.26 -9.48
C PRO A 77 1.33 30.83 -9.06
N ILE A 78 1.07 29.83 -9.92
CA ILE A 78 1.35 28.40 -9.68
C ILE A 78 1.99 27.82 -10.94
N ILE A 79 3.25 27.38 -10.82
CA ILE A 79 3.94 26.62 -11.87
C ILE A 79 3.28 25.24 -11.95
N ARG A 80 2.73 24.92 -13.13
CA ARG A 80 2.11 23.62 -13.37
C ARG A 80 3.18 22.52 -13.40
N ARG A 81 2.79 21.36 -12.88
CA ARG A 81 3.59 20.14 -12.96
C ARG A 81 3.02 19.29 -14.08
N ASN A 82 3.86 18.88 -15.02
CA ASN A 82 3.48 17.94 -16.07
C ASN A 82 4.11 16.59 -15.77
N LEU A 83 3.28 15.56 -15.74
CA LEU A 83 3.75 14.18 -15.75
C LEU A 83 4.01 13.79 -17.19
N LEU A 84 5.26 13.48 -17.51
CA LEU A 84 5.64 12.92 -18.81
C LEU A 84 5.65 11.39 -18.71
N PRO A 85 5.21 10.66 -19.76
CA PRO A 85 5.34 9.22 -19.82
C PRO A 85 6.81 8.80 -19.74
N GLY A 86 7.05 7.63 -19.16
CA GLY A 86 8.40 7.13 -18.91
C GLY A 86 8.53 5.63 -19.17
N ASN A 87 9.74 5.14 -18.95
CA ASN A 87 10.10 3.74 -19.12
C ASN A 87 10.36 3.06 -17.78
N CYS A 88 9.93 1.81 -17.63
CA CYS A 88 10.27 0.96 -16.52
C CYS A 88 10.71 -0.40 -17.06
N MET A 89 12.01 -0.54 -17.34
CA MET A 89 12.55 -1.72 -18.02
C MET A 89 13.49 -2.53 -17.13
N SER A 90 13.51 -3.85 -17.32
CA SER A 90 14.51 -4.73 -16.70
C SER A 90 14.56 -4.55 -15.18
N ALA A 91 15.73 -4.32 -14.57
CA ALA A 91 15.87 -4.12 -13.12
C ALA A 91 15.01 -2.98 -12.55
N ALA A 92 14.64 -1.96 -13.35
CA ALA A 92 13.76 -0.88 -12.88
C ALA A 92 12.36 -1.38 -12.51
N THR A 93 11.91 -2.49 -13.10
CA THR A 93 10.65 -3.14 -12.73
C THR A 93 10.68 -3.59 -11.27
N LEU A 94 11.80 -4.12 -10.79
CA LEU A 94 11.95 -4.55 -9.40
C LEU A 94 11.87 -3.35 -8.44
N LEU A 95 12.50 -2.22 -8.78
CA LEU A 95 12.36 -0.98 -8.02
C LEU A 95 10.88 -0.54 -7.96
N TYR A 96 10.19 -0.54 -9.10
CA TYR A 96 8.77 -0.20 -9.21
C TYR A 96 7.88 -1.06 -8.32
N LEU A 97 8.13 -2.37 -8.22
CA LEU A 97 7.36 -3.28 -7.36
C LEU A 97 7.42 -2.90 -5.86
N GLY A 98 8.45 -2.16 -5.45
CA GLY A 98 8.61 -1.65 -4.09
C GLY A 98 7.49 -0.72 -3.64
N GLY A 99 6.82 -0.05 -4.58
CA GLY A 99 5.74 0.90 -4.31
C GLY A 99 4.58 0.27 -3.55
N ARG A 100 4.16 0.92 -2.46
CA ARG A 100 2.98 0.56 -1.68
C ARG A 100 1.72 0.59 -2.54
N LEU A 101 1.57 1.67 -3.29
CA LEU A 101 0.66 1.77 -4.42
C LEU A 101 1.49 1.90 -5.69
N ARG A 102 1.01 1.28 -6.77
CA ARG A 102 1.73 1.16 -8.03
C ARG A 102 0.85 1.65 -9.17
N HIS A 103 1.20 2.82 -9.70
CA HIS A 103 0.46 3.53 -10.72
C HIS A 103 1.09 3.35 -12.10
N PHE A 104 0.25 3.38 -13.14
CA PHE A 104 0.67 3.23 -14.52
C PHE A 104 0.02 4.33 -15.35
N HIS A 105 0.84 5.33 -15.72
CA HIS A 105 0.42 6.46 -16.53
C HIS A 105 0.21 6.04 -18.00
N ASP A 106 -0.73 6.69 -18.69
CA ASP A 106 -0.98 6.40 -20.09
C ASP A 106 0.21 6.81 -20.95
N GLY A 107 0.59 5.95 -21.91
CA GLY A 107 1.81 6.12 -22.71
C GLY A 107 3.12 5.71 -22.02
N ALA A 108 3.09 5.34 -20.74
CA ALA A 108 4.23 4.72 -20.09
C ALA A 108 4.49 3.31 -20.64
N GLN A 109 5.74 2.85 -20.51
CA GLN A 109 6.14 1.51 -20.96
C GLN A 109 6.73 0.71 -19.79
N PHE A 110 6.35 -0.56 -19.70
CA PHE A 110 6.88 -1.51 -18.73
C PHE A 110 7.35 -2.75 -19.46
N GLY A 111 8.62 -3.11 -19.29
CA GLY A 111 9.26 -4.16 -20.07
C GLY A 111 10.13 -5.08 -19.23
N VAL A 112 10.00 -6.38 -19.48
CA VAL A 112 10.73 -7.43 -18.77
C VAL A 112 11.57 -8.26 -19.74
N HIS A 113 12.65 -8.83 -19.22
CA HIS A 113 13.44 -9.90 -19.83
C HIS A 113 14.08 -10.74 -18.73
N GLN A 114 14.77 -11.83 -19.08
CA GLN A 114 15.42 -12.70 -18.10
C GLN A 114 16.48 -11.93 -17.28
N PHE A 115 16.45 -12.07 -15.95
CA PHE A 115 17.46 -11.53 -15.05
C PHE A 115 18.63 -12.52 -14.97
N SER A 116 19.59 -12.43 -15.89
CA SER A 116 20.77 -13.30 -15.94
C SER A 116 22.04 -12.50 -16.17
N TYR A 117 23.17 -13.09 -15.77
CA TYR A 117 24.49 -12.51 -16.06
C TYR A 117 24.77 -12.60 -17.57
N LYS A 118 25.31 -11.51 -18.13
CA LYS A 118 25.84 -11.52 -19.51
C LYS A 118 27.06 -12.47 -19.53
N ASN A 119 27.03 -13.47 -20.40
CA ASN A 119 28.06 -14.53 -20.56
C ASN A 119 28.23 -15.43 -19.30
N PRO A 120 27.31 -16.39 -19.08
CA PRO A 120 27.39 -17.29 -17.93
C PRO A 120 28.60 -18.25 -18.02
N SER A 121 29.38 -18.31 -16.94
CA SER A 121 30.40 -19.34 -16.68
C SER A 121 29.77 -20.43 -15.79
N PRO A 122 30.41 -21.60 -15.60
CA PRO A 122 29.92 -22.61 -14.67
C PRO A 122 29.73 -22.08 -13.22
N GLU A 123 30.56 -21.13 -12.80
CA GLU A 123 30.43 -20.45 -11.50
C GLU A 123 29.22 -19.51 -11.45
N HIS A 124 28.88 -18.87 -12.58
CA HIS A 124 27.69 -18.03 -12.70
C HIS A 124 26.38 -18.82 -12.61
N VAL A 125 26.38 -20.15 -12.80
CA VAL A 125 25.15 -20.96 -12.70
C VAL A 125 24.62 -20.95 -11.26
N GLY A 126 25.47 -21.25 -10.27
CA GLY A 126 25.08 -21.23 -8.86
C GLY A 126 24.68 -19.83 -8.38
N GLN A 127 25.41 -18.80 -8.81
CA GLN A 127 25.08 -17.40 -8.51
C GLN A 127 23.75 -16.96 -9.15
N SER A 128 23.44 -17.44 -10.37
CA SER A 128 22.17 -17.16 -11.04
C SER A 128 21.00 -17.79 -10.29
N GLN A 129 21.15 -19.02 -9.78
CA GLN A 129 20.10 -19.67 -8.98
C GLN A 129 19.79 -18.89 -7.69
N ILE A 130 20.82 -18.43 -6.98
CA ILE A 130 20.66 -17.61 -5.78
C ILE A 130 19.96 -16.27 -6.13
N LEU A 131 20.38 -15.64 -7.23
CA LEU A 131 19.76 -14.39 -7.70
C LEU A 131 18.28 -14.59 -8.07
N SER A 132 17.95 -15.64 -8.82
CA SER A 132 16.56 -15.96 -9.17
C SER A 132 15.70 -16.21 -7.93
N ALA A 133 16.21 -16.94 -6.94
CA ALA A 133 15.50 -17.14 -5.67
C ALA A 133 15.29 -15.82 -4.90
N LYS A 134 16.31 -14.94 -4.88
CA LYS A 134 16.22 -13.60 -4.26
C LYS A 134 15.16 -12.73 -4.95
N ILE A 135 15.12 -12.75 -6.28
CA ILE A 135 14.10 -12.03 -7.07
C ILE A 135 12.71 -12.63 -6.80
N ALA A 136 12.59 -13.95 -6.79
CA ALA A 136 11.32 -14.63 -6.54
C ALA A 136 10.74 -14.29 -5.15
N GLY A 137 11.58 -14.37 -4.11
CA GLY A 137 11.20 -13.95 -2.76
C GLY A 137 10.81 -12.48 -2.70
N TYR A 138 11.56 -11.60 -3.38
CA TYR A 138 11.22 -10.18 -3.45
C TYR A 138 9.88 -9.91 -4.17
N VAL A 139 9.63 -10.54 -5.31
CA VAL A 139 8.36 -10.39 -6.04
C VAL A 139 7.17 -10.88 -5.20
N ALA A 140 7.33 -12.01 -4.50
CA ALA A 140 6.34 -12.51 -3.56
C ALA A 140 6.10 -11.55 -2.38
N ASP A 141 7.17 -11.02 -1.78
CA ASP A 141 7.09 -10.01 -0.69
C ASP A 141 6.31 -8.75 -1.13
N MET A 142 6.37 -8.40 -2.42
CA MET A 142 5.66 -7.26 -2.99
C MET A 142 4.21 -7.56 -3.40
N GLY A 143 3.72 -8.78 -3.16
CA GLY A 143 2.35 -9.19 -3.45
C GLY A 143 2.05 -9.33 -4.95
N VAL A 144 3.04 -9.74 -5.74
CA VAL A 144 2.91 -9.92 -7.20
C VAL A 144 2.81 -11.41 -7.53
N SER A 145 1.98 -11.75 -8.52
CA SER A 145 1.79 -13.13 -8.99
C SER A 145 3.11 -13.76 -9.47
N PRO A 146 3.37 -15.05 -9.17
CA PRO A 146 4.54 -15.76 -9.68
C PRO A 146 4.61 -15.79 -11.23
N ASP A 147 3.49 -15.68 -11.92
CA ASP A 147 3.41 -15.63 -13.39
C ASP A 147 4.21 -14.44 -13.97
N PHE A 148 4.42 -13.38 -13.18
CA PHE A 148 5.33 -12.28 -13.54
C PHE A 148 6.75 -12.78 -13.83
N LEU A 149 7.26 -13.70 -13.00
CA LEU A 149 8.60 -14.27 -13.14
C LEU A 149 8.66 -15.23 -14.32
N GLU A 150 7.58 -15.93 -14.63
CA GLU A 150 7.48 -16.78 -15.81
C GLU A 150 7.61 -15.95 -17.09
N ILE A 151 6.87 -14.84 -17.19
CA ILE A 151 6.92 -13.92 -18.33
C ILE A 151 8.32 -13.30 -18.48
N SER A 152 8.94 -12.88 -17.37
CA SER A 152 10.30 -12.35 -17.38
C SER A 152 11.33 -13.40 -17.81
N SER A 153 11.29 -14.60 -17.24
CA SER A 153 12.29 -15.65 -17.48
C SER A 153 12.18 -16.27 -18.87
N SER A 154 11.00 -16.26 -19.48
CA SER A 154 10.77 -16.75 -20.85
C SER A 154 11.19 -15.76 -21.94
N THR A 155 11.55 -14.53 -21.57
CA THR A 155 11.97 -13.49 -22.51
C THR A 155 13.51 -13.41 -22.56
N PRO A 156 14.17 -13.68 -23.71
CA PRO A 156 15.62 -13.68 -23.82
C PRO A 156 16.28 -12.36 -23.40
N SER A 157 17.52 -12.41 -22.91
CA SER A 157 18.24 -11.23 -22.36
C SER A 157 18.63 -10.18 -23.41
N ASN A 158 18.60 -10.56 -24.70
CA ASN A 158 18.82 -9.69 -25.84
C ASN A 158 17.49 -9.21 -26.47
N ASP A 159 16.37 -9.50 -25.82
CA ASP A 159 15.03 -9.09 -26.20
C ASP A 159 14.37 -8.31 -25.06
N LEU A 160 13.20 -7.72 -25.30
CA LEU A 160 12.42 -7.00 -24.32
C LEU A 160 10.92 -7.22 -24.60
N LYS A 161 10.22 -7.82 -23.64
CA LYS A 161 8.77 -7.99 -23.71
C LYS A 161 8.08 -6.85 -22.98
N LEU A 162 7.39 -5.99 -23.73
CA LEU A 162 6.51 -4.97 -23.18
C LEU A 162 5.21 -5.63 -22.68
N ILE A 163 4.76 -5.24 -21.50
CA ILE A 163 3.56 -5.77 -20.85
C ILE A 163 2.49 -4.68 -20.77
N ASP A 164 1.29 -5.00 -21.26
CA ASP A 164 0.15 -4.09 -21.21
C ASP A 164 -0.43 -3.94 -19.79
N LYS A 165 -1.16 -2.84 -19.59
CA LYS A 165 -1.74 -2.45 -18.30
C LYS A 165 -2.70 -3.50 -17.73
N ASP A 166 -3.48 -4.17 -18.57
CA ASP A 166 -4.45 -5.18 -18.13
C ASP A 166 -3.73 -6.41 -17.58
N THR A 167 -2.68 -6.85 -18.27
CA THR A 167 -1.81 -7.94 -17.81
C THR A 167 -1.10 -7.56 -16.52
N LEU A 168 -0.56 -6.34 -16.41
CA LEU A 168 0.06 -5.86 -15.16
C LEU A 168 -0.92 -5.85 -13.99
N SER A 169 -2.17 -5.45 -14.23
CA SER A 169 -3.23 -5.46 -13.22
C SER A 169 -3.55 -6.88 -12.74
N ARG A 170 -3.76 -7.84 -13.67
CA ARG A 170 -4.01 -9.25 -13.32
C ARG A 170 -2.87 -9.88 -12.52
N LEU A 171 -1.63 -9.48 -12.78
CA LEU A 171 -0.46 -9.97 -12.06
C LEU A 171 -0.27 -9.31 -10.69
N GLY A 172 -1.08 -8.31 -10.33
CA GLY A 172 -0.90 -7.50 -9.12
C GLY A 172 0.28 -6.53 -9.21
N VAL A 173 0.85 -6.29 -10.40
CA VAL A 173 1.96 -5.35 -10.59
C VAL A 173 1.48 -3.91 -10.44
N THR A 174 0.30 -3.58 -10.94
CA THR A 174 -0.35 -2.28 -10.69
C THR A 174 -1.43 -2.45 -9.62
N THR A 175 -1.68 -1.41 -8.82
CA THR A 175 -2.73 -1.43 -7.78
C THR A 175 -3.85 -0.43 -8.03
N GLY A 176 -3.75 0.44 -9.03
CA GLY A 176 -4.84 1.38 -9.33
C GLY A 176 -5.19 2.37 -8.21
N GLY A 177 -4.32 2.54 -7.21
CA GLY A 177 -4.52 3.45 -6.08
C GLY A 177 -5.22 2.85 -4.85
N ILE A 178 -5.54 1.56 -4.88
CA ILE A 178 -6.08 0.82 -3.72
C ILE A 178 -5.69 -0.66 -3.79
N THR A 179 -5.34 -1.28 -2.67
CA THR A 179 -5.10 -2.72 -2.61
C THR A 179 -6.34 -3.46 -2.10
N ASP A 180 -6.43 -4.74 -2.44
CA ASP A 180 -7.38 -5.65 -1.79
C ASP A 180 -7.17 -5.68 -0.28
N VAL A 181 -8.22 -6.06 0.44
CA VAL A 181 -8.17 -6.19 1.89
C VAL A 181 -7.48 -7.51 2.24
N ARG A 182 -6.42 -7.44 3.05
CA ARG A 182 -5.78 -8.63 3.60
C ARG A 182 -6.31 -8.89 5.00
N TRP A 183 -6.92 -10.05 5.19
CA TRP A 183 -7.44 -10.51 6.47
C TRP A 183 -6.48 -11.47 7.17
N THR A 184 -6.25 -11.26 8.47
CA THR A 184 -5.40 -12.14 9.30
C THR A 184 -5.96 -12.26 10.73
N VAL A 185 -5.69 -13.39 11.39
CA VAL A 185 -5.97 -13.59 12.82
C VAL A 185 -4.68 -13.47 13.61
N GLN A 186 -4.67 -12.73 14.72
CA GLN A 186 -3.48 -12.49 15.53
C GLN A 186 -3.81 -12.54 17.02
N ALA A 187 -2.87 -13.06 17.81
CA ALA A 187 -2.95 -13.14 19.27
C ALA A 187 -1.74 -12.44 19.90
N ARG A 188 -1.96 -11.57 20.88
CA ARG A 188 -0.88 -10.93 21.65
C ARG A 188 -1.36 -10.51 23.03
N SER A 189 -0.62 -10.88 24.08
CA SER A 189 -0.81 -10.38 25.45
C SER A 189 -2.25 -10.42 25.97
N GLY A 190 -2.98 -11.52 25.74
CA GLY A 190 -4.38 -11.68 26.19
C GLY A 190 -5.42 -10.99 25.29
N VAL A 191 -5.02 -10.52 24.12
CA VAL A 191 -5.87 -9.95 23.08
C VAL A 191 -5.81 -10.87 21.85
N LEU A 192 -6.97 -11.24 21.33
CA LEU A 192 -7.11 -11.90 20.02
C LEU A 192 -7.86 -10.92 19.11
N TYR A 193 -7.50 -10.85 17.84
CA TYR A 193 -8.22 -10.04 16.87
C TYR A 193 -8.13 -10.59 15.45
N VAL A 194 -9.17 -10.29 14.68
CA VAL A 194 -9.17 -10.42 13.22
C VAL A 194 -8.93 -9.04 12.64
N ARG A 195 -7.90 -8.90 11.82
CA ARG A 195 -7.46 -7.63 11.22
C ARG A 195 -7.63 -7.66 9.71
N GLY A 196 -8.41 -6.72 9.19
CA GLY A 196 -8.42 -6.34 7.78
C GLY A 196 -7.49 -5.15 7.59
N GLU A 197 -6.60 -5.22 6.60
CA GLU A 197 -5.71 -4.12 6.25
C GLU A 197 -5.66 -3.89 4.75
N ARG A 198 -5.57 -2.63 4.34
CA ARG A 198 -5.35 -2.24 2.94
C ARG A 198 -4.60 -0.94 2.85
N ASP A 199 -3.96 -0.73 1.70
CA ASP A 199 -3.42 0.55 1.30
C ASP A 199 -4.36 1.23 0.30
N SER A 200 -4.47 2.54 0.41
CA SER A 200 -5.16 3.37 -0.57
C SER A 200 -4.47 4.72 -0.69
N MET A 201 -4.85 5.50 -1.70
CA MET A 201 -4.44 6.91 -1.82
C MET A 201 -4.75 7.74 -0.55
N PHE A 202 -5.69 7.30 0.29
CA PHE A 202 -6.05 7.97 1.54
C PHE A 202 -5.29 7.47 2.79
N GLY A 203 -4.46 6.44 2.64
CA GLY A 203 -3.59 5.93 3.69
C GLY A 203 -3.57 4.40 3.81
N HIS A 204 -2.69 3.94 4.71
CA HIS A 204 -2.63 2.58 5.23
C HIS A 204 -3.64 2.46 6.35
N HIS A 205 -4.63 1.61 6.17
CA HIS A 205 -5.76 1.51 7.08
C HIS A 205 -5.91 0.09 7.61
N LYS A 206 -6.30 -0.02 8.88
CA LYS A 206 -6.65 -1.28 9.52
C LYS A 206 -7.98 -1.16 10.23
N VAL A 207 -8.81 -2.19 10.10
CA VAL A 207 -10.00 -2.40 10.92
C VAL A 207 -9.87 -3.74 11.61
N MET A 208 -10.27 -3.81 12.88
CA MET A 208 -10.12 -4.99 13.70
C MET A 208 -11.38 -5.24 14.52
N LEU A 209 -11.84 -6.49 14.47
CA LEU A 209 -12.70 -7.04 15.51
C LEU A 209 -11.79 -7.68 16.55
N VAL A 210 -11.81 -7.13 17.75
CA VAL A 210 -10.88 -7.45 18.84
C VAL A 210 -11.65 -8.05 20.00
N TYR A 211 -11.04 -9.00 20.70
CA TYR A 211 -11.48 -9.50 21.98
C TYR A 211 -10.31 -9.41 22.96
N ALA A 212 -10.52 -8.69 24.04
CA ALA A 212 -9.55 -8.56 25.12
C ALA A 212 -10.11 -9.21 26.38
N LYS A 213 -9.34 -10.15 26.96
CA LYS A 213 -9.73 -10.84 28.19
C LYS A 213 -10.01 -9.81 29.30
N GLY A 214 -11.22 -9.85 29.87
CA GLY A 214 -11.68 -8.93 30.92
C GLY A 214 -12.33 -7.64 30.41
N SER A 215 -12.18 -7.29 29.12
CA SER A 215 -12.82 -6.12 28.51
C SER A 215 -13.94 -6.49 27.53
N GLY A 216 -13.90 -7.70 26.95
CA GLY A 216 -14.86 -8.17 25.96
C GLY A 216 -14.49 -7.74 24.54
N PHE A 217 -15.50 -7.59 23.69
CA PHE A 217 -15.33 -7.19 22.29
C PHE A 217 -15.08 -5.69 22.13
N LEU A 218 -14.22 -5.35 21.18
CA LEU A 218 -13.87 -4.00 20.79
C LEU A 218 -13.80 -3.94 19.25
N PHE A 219 -14.24 -2.83 18.68
CA PHE A 219 -13.81 -2.42 17.34
C PHE A 219 -12.59 -1.52 17.50
N HIS A 220 -11.57 -1.75 16.67
CA HIS A 220 -10.37 -0.92 16.65
C HIS A 220 -9.97 -0.62 15.20
N ALA A 221 -9.96 0.67 14.85
CA ALA A 221 -9.40 1.19 13.61
C ALA A 221 -8.04 1.84 13.83
N VAL A 222 -7.11 1.62 12.90
CA VAL A 222 -5.84 2.37 12.80
C VAL A 222 -5.86 3.11 11.46
N ILE A 223 -5.82 4.43 11.53
CA ILE A 223 -5.99 5.33 10.37
C ILE A 223 -4.69 6.11 10.17
N GLU A 224 -3.95 5.85 9.09
CA GLU A 224 -2.87 6.75 8.68
C GLU A 224 -3.45 8.15 8.39
N ALA A 225 -3.15 9.12 9.25
CA ALA A 225 -3.84 10.39 9.26
C ALA A 225 -3.44 11.30 8.09
N GLN A 226 -2.22 11.11 7.56
CA GLN A 226 -1.63 11.96 6.51
C GLN A 226 -1.68 13.47 6.89
N GLY A 227 -1.42 13.79 8.16
CA GLY A 227 -1.45 15.16 8.66
C GLY A 227 -2.83 15.69 9.05
N ARG A 228 -3.86 14.83 9.11
CA ARG A 228 -5.24 15.16 9.51
C ARG A 228 -5.61 14.66 10.91
N GLN A 229 -4.63 14.60 11.81
CA GLN A 229 -4.81 14.09 13.17
C GLN A 229 -5.89 14.90 13.91
N THR A 230 -5.82 16.23 13.83
CA THR A 230 -6.75 17.15 14.48
C THR A 230 -8.19 16.89 14.05
N GLU A 231 -8.46 16.83 12.75
CA GLU A 231 -9.81 16.59 12.22
C GLU A 231 -10.32 15.22 12.62
N LEU A 232 -9.49 14.17 12.56
CA LEU A 232 -9.85 12.83 13.02
C LEU A 232 -10.19 12.80 14.52
N THR A 233 -9.56 13.63 15.34
CA THR A 233 -9.80 13.68 16.79
C THR A 233 -10.92 14.64 17.22
N GLU A 234 -11.15 15.73 16.49
CA GLU A 234 -12.02 16.83 16.94
C GLU A 234 -13.38 16.87 16.25
N PHE A 235 -13.51 16.29 15.05
CA PHE A 235 -14.81 16.28 14.36
C PHE A 235 -15.85 15.50 15.19
N PRO A 236 -17.06 16.05 15.36
CA PRO A 236 -17.97 15.59 16.40
C PRO A 236 -18.59 14.23 16.12
N LEU A 237 -18.81 13.89 14.85
CA LEU A 237 -19.53 12.68 14.47
C LEU A 237 -18.55 11.54 14.14
N VAL A 238 -18.72 10.39 14.81
CA VAL A 238 -18.01 9.15 14.52
C VAL A 238 -19.01 8.03 14.33
N GLU A 239 -18.91 7.30 13.23
CA GLU A 239 -19.87 6.29 12.85
C GLU A 239 -19.17 4.99 12.47
N LEU A 240 -19.63 3.86 13.01
CA LEU A 240 -19.33 2.54 12.42
C LEU A 240 -20.29 2.29 11.28
N VAL A 241 -19.75 1.77 10.19
CA VAL A 241 -20.49 1.56 8.96
C VAL A 241 -20.28 0.13 8.50
N LEU A 242 -21.38 -0.60 8.35
CA LEU A 242 -21.40 -2.00 7.96
C LEU A 242 -22.17 -2.17 6.65
N ASP A 243 -21.90 -3.29 5.95
CA ASP A 243 -22.65 -3.76 4.78
C ASP A 243 -22.85 -2.69 3.70
N HIS A 244 -21.75 -2.02 3.34
CA HIS A 244 -21.75 -0.90 2.37
C HIS A 244 -22.81 0.17 2.69
N GLU A 245 -22.89 0.57 3.97
CA GLU A 245 -23.78 1.62 4.49
C GLU A 245 -25.22 1.19 4.79
N ALA A 246 -25.58 -0.08 4.61
CA ALA A 246 -26.91 -0.55 4.99
C ALA A 246 -27.16 -0.42 6.51
N THR A 247 -26.09 -0.50 7.31
CA THR A 247 -26.14 -0.28 8.75
C THR A 247 -25.11 0.76 9.17
N VAL A 248 -25.55 1.77 9.93
CA VAL A 248 -24.71 2.84 10.47
C VAL A 248 -24.99 3.02 11.95
N TRP A 249 -23.95 2.99 12.79
CA TRP A 249 -24.07 3.26 14.22
C TRP A 249 -23.30 4.51 14.59
N ASP A 250 -23.98 5.47 15.21
CA ASP A 250 -23.33 6.61 15.85
C ASP A 250 -22.58 6.12 17.11
N ILE A 251 -21.26 6.25 17.08
CA ILE A 251 -20.37 5.87 18.18
C ILE A 251 -19.69 7.07 18.83
N SER A 252 -20.12 8.29 18.50
CA SER A 252 -19.44 9.54 18.86
C SER A 252 -19.18 9.68 20.36
N GLN A 253 -20.13 9.27 21.19
CA GLN A 253 -20.05 9.40 22.66
C GLN A 253 -19.21 8.30 23.33
N ARG A 254 -18.93 7.20 22.62
CA ARG A 254 -18.24 6.02 23.17
C ARG A 254 -16.88 5.74 22.52
N ALA A 255 -16.57 6.39 21.40
CA ALA A 255 -15.33 6.22 20.67
C ALA A 255 -14.17 6.90 21.39
N LEU A 256 -13.19 6.11 21.83
CA LEU A 256 -11.89 6.62 22.26
C LEU A 256 -11.04 6.92 21.02
N ARG A 257 -10.44 8.11 20.97
CA ARG A 257 -9.55 8.53 19.88
C ARG A 257 -8.16 8.81 20.42
N VAL A 258 -7.15 8.16 19.84
CA VAL A 258 -5.76 8.25 20.30
C VAL A 258 -4.83 8.51 19.12
N VAL A 259 -4.07 9.60 19.19
CA VAL A 259 -2.98 9.87 18.24
C VAL A 259 -1.76 9.03 18.63
N ASN A 260 -1.22 8.29 17.68
CA ASN A 260 0.00 7.49 17.85
C ASN A 260 0.92 7.69 16.64
N GLY A 261 1.83 8.65 16.73
CA GLY A 261 2.66 9.07 15.60
C GLY A 261 1.80 9.63 14.46
N ASP A 262 1.95 9.05 13.27
CA ASP A 262 1.18 9.43 12.07
C ASP A 262 -0.21 8.78 12.01
N ASP A 263 -0.51 7.86 12.93
CA ASP A 263 -1.78 7.13 12.95
C ASP A 263 -2.74 7.74 13.99
N VAL A 264 -4.04 7.77 13.67
CA VAL A 264 -5.11 7.96 14.66
C VAL A 264 -5.84 6.64 14.86
N ASN A 265 -5.98 6.26 16.13
CA ASN A 265 -6.66 5.05 16.53
C ASN A 265 -8.07 5.41 17.00
N ILE A 266 -9.08 4.70 16.51
CA ILE A 266 -10.45 4.79 17.01
C ILE A 266 -10.80 3.45 17.63
N ILE A 267 -11.13 3.44 18.91
CA ILE A 267 -11.43 2.24 19.69
C ILE A 267 -12.79 2.41 20.31
N VAL A 268 -13.64 1.40 20.21
CA VAL A 268 -14.96 1.41 20.84
C VAL A 268 -15.29 0.03 21.39
N LYS A 269 -15.82 0.00 22.61
CA LYS A 269 -16.35 -1.24 23.21
C LYS A 269 -17.64 -1.62 22.51
N LEU A 270 -17.73 -2.89 22.15
CA LEU A 270 -18.89 -3.48 21.51
C LEU A 270 -19.66 -4.31 22.52
N ASP A 271 -20.99 -4.31 22.40
CA ASP A 271 -21.79 -5.39 22.99
C ASP A 271 -21.72 -6.65 22.11
N ASP A 272 -22.30 -7.74 22.60
CA ASP A 272 -22.29 -9.03 21.91
C ASP A 272 -23.06 -8.99 20.58
N THR A 273 -24.13 -8.19 20.49
CA THR A 273 -24.94 -8.05 19.28
C THR A 273 -24.19 -7.26 18.20
N GLU A 274 -23.52 -6.17 18.58
CA GLU A 274 -22.64 -5.40 17.68
C GLU A 274 -21.45 -6.24 17.18
N ALA A 275 -20.79 -6.98 18.09
CA ALA A 275 -19.69 -7.85 17.74
C ALA A 275 -20.11 -8.94 16.73
N ARG A 276 -21.28 -9.57 16.96
CA ARG A 276 -21.87 -10.53 16.03
C ARG A 276 -22.14 -9.93 14.66
N MET A 277 -22.77 -8.76 14.63
CA MET A 277 -23.13 -8.09 13.37
C MET A 277 -21.88 -7.71 12.56
N ILE A 278 -20.83 -7.20 13.20
CA ILE A 278 -19.54 -6.95 12.54
C ILE A 278 -18.97 -8.26 11.99
N ALA A 279 -18.96 -9.34 12.79
CA ALA A 279 -18.40 -10.61 12.39
C ALA A 279 -19.10 -11.24 11.18
N SER A 280 -20.40 -11.02 11.02
CA SER A 280 -21.21 -11.53 9.90
C SER A 280 -21.41 -10.54 8.75
N SER A 281 -20.91 -9.30 8.87
CA SER A 281 -21.10 -8.25 7.86
C SER A 281 -20.34 -8.57 6.57
N SER A 282 -20.84 -8.08 5.42
CA SER A 282 -20.11 -8.15 4.15
C SER A 282 -18.98 -7.14 4.08
N SER A 283 -19.09 -6.03 4.81
CA SER A 283 -18.02 -5.04 4.95
C SER A 283 -18.17 -4.25 6.24
N PHE A 284 -17.07 -3.71 6.76
CA PHE A 284 -17.14 -2.75 7.87
C PHE A 284 -16.00 -1.74 7.90
N GLY A 285 -16.28 -0.55 8.45
CA GLY A 285 -15.37 0.59 8.50
C GLY A 285 -15.79 1.64 9.54
N VAL A 286 -15.12 2.78 9.51
CA VAL A 286 -15.39 3.89 10.44
C VAL A 286 -15.29 5.23 9.73
N ARG A 287 -16.23 6.13 10.02
CA ARG A 287 -16.27 7.50 9.48
C ARG A 287 -16.14 8.50 10.60
N VAL A 288 -15.46 9.60 10.31
CA VAL A 288 -15.36 10.78 11.14
C VAL A 288 -15.78 11.97 10.29
N ARG A 289 -16.80 12.71 10.75
CA ARG A 289 -17.44 13.78 9.97
C ARG A 289 -17.65 15.04 10.80
N ALA A 290 -17.54 16.20 10.14
CA ALA A 290 -17.83 17.49 10.75
C ALA A 290 -19.32 17.61 11.15
N SER A 291 -20.22 16.97 10.40
CA SER A 291 -21.65 16.88 10.68
C SER A 291 -22.29 15.74 9.89
N GLY A 292 -23.56 15.42 10.19
CA GLY A 292 -24.34 14.41 9.44
C GLY A 292 -24.60 14.76 7.98
N GLU A 293 -24.49 16.04 7.61
CA GLU A 293 -24.67 16.55 6.24
C GLU A 293 -23.36 16.68 5.47
N ALA A 294 -22.20 16.45 6.12
CA ALA A 294 -20.91 16.59 5.47
C ALA A 294 -20.78 15.61 4.29
N PRO A 295 -20.44 16.08 3.07
CA PRO A 295 -20.39 15.25 1.87
C PRO A 295 -19.16 14.34 1.81
N VAL A 296 -18.19 14.54 2.71
CA VAL A 296 -16.94 13.80 2.80
C VAL A 296 -16.69 13.39 4.24
N PHE A 297 -15.97 12.30 4.42
CA PHE A 297 -15.55 11.82 5.73
C PHE A 297 -14.04 11.54 5.76
N LEU A 298 -13.48 11.56 6.96
CA LEU A 298 -12.17 10.98 7.26
C LEU A 298 -12.36 9.62 7.93
N GLY A 299 -11.37 8.73 7.81
CA GLY A 299 -11.44 7.39 8.40
C GLY A 299 -11.25 6.32 7.35
N ILE A 300 -12.03 5.24 7.46
CA ILE A 300 -11.88 4.03 6.66
C ILE A 300 -13.24 3.69 6.05
N SER A 301 -13.38 3.85 4.74
CA SER A 301 -14.55 3.32 4.01
C SER A 301 -14.69 1.82 4.30
N PRO A 302 -15.91 1.26 4.39
CA PRO A 302 -16.09 -0.15 4.68
C PRO A 302 -15.15 -1.04 3.86
N MET A 303 -14.38 -1.86 4.57
CA MET A 303 -13.52 -2.87 3.96
C MET A 303 -14.34 -4.11 3.73
N ASP A 304 -14.28 -4.64 2.51
CA ASP A 304 -14.91 -5.90 2.17
C ASP A 304 -14.33 -7.04 3.01
N THR A 305 -15.21 -7.90 3.51
CA THR A 305 -14.85 -9.07 4.33
C THR A 305 -14.55 -10.31 3.51
N ASP A 306 -14.67 -10.24 2.18
CA ASP A 306 -14.23 -11.27 1.25
C ASP A 306 -12.77 -11.66 1.54
N GLY A 307 -12.53 -12.96 1.72
CA GLY A 307 -11.25 -13.52 2.16
C GLY A 307 -10.99 -13.52 3.68
N GLY A 308 -11.82 -12.82 4.46
CA GLY A 308 -11.78 -12.74 5.92
C GLY A 308 -13.00 -13.28 6.66
N LYS A 309 -14.07 -13.60 5.93
CA LYS A 309 -15.38 -13.96 6.47
C LYS A 309 -15.33 -15.15 7.45
N GLU A 310 -14.70 -16.25 7.05
CA GLU A 310 -14.57 -17.44 7.91
C GLU A 310 -13.81 -17.10 9.20
N GLN A 311 -12.75 -16.30 9.09
CA GLN A 311 -11.94 -15.88 10.24
C GLN A 311 -12.77 -15.03 11.21
N LEU A 312 -13.56 -14.08 10.70
CA LEU A 312 -14.42 -13.21 11.51
C LEU A 312 -15.54 -14.00 12.22
N GLU A 313 -16.26 -14.83 11.48
CA GLU A 313 -17.36 -15.66 12.02
C GLU A 313 -16.85 -16.69 13.04
N THR A 314 -15.72 -17.36 12.73
CA THR A 314 -15.08 -18.30 13.67
C THR A 314 -14.58 -17.58 14.91
N PHE A 315 -13.95 -16.42 14.74
CA PHE A 315 -13.46 -15.62 15.86
C PHE A 315 -14.59 -15.25 16.83
N TYR A 316 -15.72 -14.76 16.31
CA TYR A 316 -16.88 -14.45 17.15
C TYR A 316 -17.50 -15.70 17.75
N SER A 317 -17.69 -16.80 17.01
CA SER A 317 -18.34 -18.00 17.55
C SER A 317 -17.54 -18.68 18.66
N VAL A 318 -16.21 -18.58 18.65
CA VAL A 318 -15.33 -19.14 19.69
C VAL A 318 -15.30 -18.28 20.96
N LEU A 319 -15.48 -16.97 20.83
CA LEU A 319 -15.29 -16.00 21.92
C LEU A 319 -16.58 -15.36 22.44
N GLY A 320 -17.64 -15.36 21.63
CA GLY A 320 -18.96 -14.83 21.93
C GLY A 320 -19.89 -15.92 22.48
N GLY A 321 -20.98 -15.49 23.11
CA GLY A 321 -21.99 -16.42 23.65
C GLY A 321 -21.68 -17.07 25.00
N HIS A 322 -20.79 -16.47 25.81
CA HIS A 322 -20.55 -16.83 27.21
C HIS A 322 -20.76 -15.63 28.14
#